data_AF-A0A522DIX9-F1
#
_entry.id   AF-A0A522DIX9-F1
#
_cell.length_a   1.000
_cell.length_b   1.000
_cell.length_c   1.000
_cell.angle_alpha   90.00
_cell.angle_beta   90.00
_cell.angle_gamma   90.00
#
_symmetry.space_group_name_H-M   'P 1'
#
loop_
_entity.id
_entity.type
_entity.pdbx_description
1 polymer ?
#
loop_
_entity_poly.entity_id
_entity_poly.type
_entity_poly.pdbx_seq_one_letter_code
_entity_poly.pdbx_strand_id
1 'polypeptide(L)'
;MFFIFFVKAPTQTGSSSPVLSHSASENGLFDTDDVLQITLSGDIHNALNDRSDNPKSYSVILSYKKEDSTEIALPVEIKTRGHFRKMKENCDYPPLQIQFPKEGPYKSSVFSEQKKLKLVMPCVGDGYIIREWLVYKIYNLVTPKSFRARLVKVKLEDARNKKPVAPFYGILLEEEKQMA
;
A
#
# COMPACT_ATOMS: atom_id res chain seq x y z
N MET A 1 48.56 -48.51 -21.80
CA MET A 1 48.69 -47.16 -22.38
C MET A 1 47.32 -46.51 -22.37
N PHE A 2 46.92 -45.93 -21.23
CA PHE A 2 45.67 -45.20 -21.05
C PHE A 2 46.08 -43.79 -20.61
N PHE A 3 46.05 -42.83 -21.53
CA PHE A 3 46.34 -41.44 -21.25
C PHE A 3 45.11 -40.80 -20.60
N ILE A 4 45.22 -40.53 -19.29
CA ILE A 4 44.26 -39.73 -18.54
C ILE A 4 44.55 -38.26 -18.86
N PHE A 5 43.68 -37.62 -19.64
CA PHE A 5 43.75 -36.17 -19.88
C PHE A 5 43.19 -35.42 -18.67
N PHE A 6 44.07 -34.83 -17.87
CA PHE A 6 43.71 -33.81 -16.89
C PHE A 6 43.41 -32.50 -17.62
N VAL A 7 42.13 -32.13 -17.70
CA VAL A 7 41.69 -30.80 -18.15
C VAL A 7 41.79 -29.85 -16.96
N LYS A 8 42.71 -28.89 -17.05
CA LYS A 8 42.91 -27.81 -16.08
C LYS A 8 41.84 -26.73 -16.32
N ALA A 9 40.97 -26.50 -15.34
CA ALA A 9 39.96 -25.45 -15.41
C ALA A 9 40.62 -24.05 -15.38
N PRO A 10 40.18 -23.09 -16.20
CA PRO A 10 40.65 -21.71 -16.13
C PRO A 10 40.04 -20.96 -14.94
N THR A 11 40.92 -20.26 -14.23
CA THR A 11 40.63 -19.33 -13.14
C THR A 11 39.72 -18.20 -13.65
N GLN A 12 38.51 -18.04 -13.07
CA GLN A 12 37.69 -16.87 -13.32
C GLN A 12 38.07 -15.75 -12.35
N THR A 13 38.75 -14.76 -12.90
CA THR A 13 38.92 -13.40 -12.38
C THR A 13 37.57 -12.72 -12.16
N GLY A 14 37.50 -11.92 -11.10
CA GLY A 14 36.30 -11.24 -10.63
C GLY A 14 35.62 -10.38 -11.70
N SER A 15 34.29 -10.48 -11.70
CA SER A 15 33.39 -9.49 -12.29
C SER A 15 32.62 -8.87 -11.13
N SER A 16 33.11 -7.72 -10.66
CA SER A 16 32.34 -6.84 -9.80
C SER A 16 31.24 -6.21 -10.66
N SER A 17 30.05 -6.81 -10.64
CA SER A 17 28.84 -6.15 -11.12
C SER A 17 28.69 -4.82 -10.38
N PRO A 18 28.28 -3.73 -11.05
CA PRO A 18 28.09 -2.45 -10.39
C PRO A 18 26.92 -2.63 -9.41
N VAL A 19 27.24 -2.65 -8.12
CA VAL A 19 26.25 -2.49 -7.06
C VAL A 19 25.77 -1.05 -7.18
N LEU A 20 24.64 -0.85 -7.84
CA LEU A 20 23.90 0.41 -7.81
C LEU A 20 23.47 0.65 -6.36
N SER A 21 24.34 1.32 -5.62
CA SER A 21 24.07 1.91 -4.31
C SER A 21 23.02 3.01 -4.50
N HIS A 22 21.74 2.64 -4.48
CA HIS A 22 20.68 3.59 -4.23
C HIS A 22 20.70 3.92 -2.74
N SER A 23 21.07 5.15 -2.42
CA SER A 23 20.89 5.72 -1.09
C SER A 23 19.41 5.59 -0.72
N ALA A 24 19.11 4.99 0.43
CA ALA A 24 17.76 4.67 0.90
C ALA A 24 16.96 5.92 1.35
N SER A 25 16.63 6.74 0.38
CA SER A 25 15.65 7.83 0.33
C SER A 25 15.25 7.94 -1.15
N GLU A 26 14.04 8.43 -1.49
CA GLU A 26 13.68 8.94 -2.84
C GLU A 26 12.74 8.15 -3.78
N ASN A 27 12.01 7.11 -3.35
CA ASN A 27 10.85 6.65 -4.14
C ASN A 27 9.54 7.07 -3.44
N GLY A 28 8.70 7.84 -4.13
CA GLY A 28 7.37 8.21 -3.69
C GLY A 28 6.43 7.02 -3.66
N LEU A 29 5.26 7.19 -3.03
CA LEU A 29 4.28 6.11 -2.83
C LEU A 29 3.97 5.33 -4.12
N PHE A 30 3.88 6.02 -5.26
CA PHE A 30 3.40 5.47 -6.53
C PHE A 30 4.52 5.19 -7.56
N ASP A 31 5.78 5.34 -7.17
CA ASP A 31 6.92 5.19 -8.10
C ASP A 31 7.37 3.73 -8.27
N THR A 32 6.80 2.82 -7.47
CA THR A 32 7.01 1.37 -7.56
C THR A 32 5.67 0.62 -7.55
N ASP A 33 5.64 -0.52 -8.24
CA ASP A 33 4.52 -1.45 -8.26
C ASP A 33 4.62 -2.55 -7.18
N ASP A 34 5.67 -2.52 -6.35
CA ASP A 34 5.83 -3.47 -5.26
C ASP A 34 4.71 -3.34 -4.24
N VAL A 35 4.15 -4.50 -3.85
CA VAL A 35 3.07 -4.57 -2.88
C VAL A 35 3.53 -4.04 -1.52
N LEU A 36 2.95 -2.92 -1.09
CA LEU A 36 3.22 -2.36 0.23
C LEU A 36 2.36 -3.06 1.28
N GLN A 37 3.00 -3.62 2.31
CA GLN A 37 2.29 -4.18 3.46
C GLN A 37 2.01 -3.05 4.46
N ILE A 38 0.74 -2.81 4.75
CA ILE A 38 0.31 -1.78 5.69
C ILE A 38 -0.53 -2.38 6.81
N THR A 39 -0.41 -1.82 8.00
CA THR A 39 -1.29 -2.10 9.14
C THR A 39 -2.03 -0.83 9.52
N LEU A 40 -3.35 -0.93 9.69
CA LEU A 40 -4.15 0.12 10.31
C LEU A 40 -4.52 -0.34 11.72
N SER A 41 -4.05 0.38 12.74
CA SER A 41 -4.30 0.06 14.15
C SER A 41 -5.03 1.19 14.87
N GLY A 42 -6.06 0.85 15.66
CA GLY A 42 -6.87 1.80 16.41
C GLY A 42 -8.32 1.34 16.60
N ASP A 43 -9.26 2.30 16.62
CA ASP A 43 -10.71 2.02 16.68
C ASP A 43 -11.28 1.65 15.30
N ILE A 44 -10.75 0.59 14.71
CA ILE A 44 -11.07 0.17 13.34
C ILE A 44 -12.52 -0.28 13.23
N HIS A 45 -13.05 -0.98 14.24
CA HIS A 45 -14.41 -1.47 14.26
C HIS A 45 -15.43 -0.34 14.15
N ASN A 46 -15.28 0.73 14.93
CA ASN A 46 -16.19 1.87 14.79
C ASN A 46 -15.96 2.61 13.48
N ALA A 47 -14.70 2.76 13.06
CA ALA A 47 -14.38 3.42 11.79
C ALA A 47 -15.03 2.72 10.58
N LEU A 48 -15.07 1.38 10.54
CA LEU A 48 -15.70 0.61 9.47
C LEU A 48 -17.23 0.55 9.58
N ASN A 49 -17.79 0.71 10.77
CA ASN A 49 -19.25 0.67 10.98
C ASN A 49 -19.92 2.05 10.92
N ASP A 50 -19.18 3.15 11.00
CA ASP A 50 -19.71 4.49 10.73
C ASP A 50 -19.85 4.71 9.22
N ARG A 51 -21.00 4.28 8.70
CA ARG A 51 -21.38 4.36 7.29
C ARG A 51 -22.46 5.43 7.04
N SER A 52 -22.62 6.34 7.98
CA SER A 52 -23.55 7.48 7.88
C SER A 52 -23.22 8.39 6.69
N ASP A 53 -24.11 9.33 6.36
CA ASP A 53 -23.84 10.27 5.27
C ASP A 53 -22.66 11.21 5.58
N ASN A 54 -22.46 11.52 6.86
CA ASN A 54 -21.37 12.37 7.35
C ASN A 54 -20.55 11.61 8.42
N PRO A 55 -19.75 10.61 8.02
CA PRO A 55 -18.98 9.82 8.97
C PRO A 55 -17.91 10.68 9.63
N LYS A 56 -17.67 10.46 10.92
CA LYS A 56 -16.63 11.18 11.66
C LYS A 56 -15.23 10.66 11.30
N SER A 57 -14.22 11.48 11.56
CA SER A 57 -12.82 11.04 11.50
C SER A 57 -12.47 10.18 12.72
N TYR A 58 -11.72 9.11 12.49
CA TYR A 58 -11.15 8.26 13.53
C TYR A 58 -9.63 8.31 13.45
N SER A 59 -8.97 8.69 14.55
CA SER A 59 -7.52 8.65 14.66
C SER A 59 -7.03 7.21 14.75
N VAL A 60 -6.11 6.84 13.86
CA VAL A 60 -5.50 5.52 13.78
C VAL A 60 -4.01 5.66 13.49
N ILE A 61 -3.26 4.58 13.69
CA ILE A 61 -1.87 4.49 13.25
C ILE A 61 -1.83 3.66 11.98
N LEU A 62 -1.25 4.24 10.92
CA LEU A 62 -0.84 3.50 9.73
C LEU A 62 0.62 3.13 9.89
N SER A 63 0.95 1.84 9.92
CA SER A 63 2.34 1.38 9.93
C SER A 63 2.71 0.55 8.71
N TYR A 64 4.00 0.58 8.35
CA TYR A 64 4.60 -0.24 7.31
C TYR A 64 6.10 -0.42 7.60
N LYS A 65 6.73 -1.39 6.93
CA LYS A 65 8.17 -1.61 7.02
C LYS A 65 8.87 -1.10 5.77
N LYS A 66 10.00 -0.42 5.97
CA LYS A 66 10.95 -0.09 4.91
C LYS A 66 11.74 -1.34 4.51
N GLU A 67 12.51 -1.23 3.43
CA GLU A 67 13.37 -2.31 2.92
C GLU A 67 14.40 -2.78 3.97
N ASP A 68 14.90 -1.86 4.79
CA ASP A 68 15.81 -2.13 5.92
C ASP A 68 15.10 -2.75 7.15
N SER A 69 13.83 -3.13 7.02
CA SER A 69 12.96 -3.64 8.09
C SER A 69 12.62 -2.63 9.20
N THR A 70 13.03 -1.36 9.06
CA THR A 70 12.62 -0.30 9.99
C THR A 70 11.11 -0.11 9.90
N GLU A 71 10.43 -0.19 11.04
CA GLU A 71 8.99 0.08 11.12
C GLU A 71 8.73 1.58 11.21
N ILE A 72 7.87 2.07 10.33
CA ILE A 72 7.39 3.44 10.31
C ILE A 72 5.95 3.44 10.75
N ALA A 73 5.63 4.23 11.78
CA ALA A 73 4.28 4.40 12.31
C ALA A 73 3.83 5.86 12.14
N LEU A 74 2.70 6.05 11.45
CA LEU A 74 2.18 7.35 11.07
C LEU A 74 0.80 7.58 11.69
N PRO A 75 0.63 8.61 12.53
CA PRO A 75 -0.71 9.01 12.95
C PRO A 75 -1.49 9.57 11.76
N VAL A 76 -2.66 9.01 11.50
CA VAL A 76 -3.57 9.45 10.42
C VAL A 76 -5.00 9.45 10.92
N GLU A 77 -5.88 10.13 10.19
CA GLU A 77 -7.33 10.00 10.38
C GLU A 77 -7.91 9.17 9.25
N ILE A 78 -8.87 8.29 9.58
CA ILE A 78 -9.65 7.55 8.60
C ILE A 78 -11.14 7.82 8.75
N LYS A 79 -11.87 7.71 7.64
CA LYS A 79 -13.33 7.67 7.61
C LYS A 79 -13.83 6.89 6.41
N THR A 80 -15.05 6.34 6.50
CA THR A 80 -15.68 5.70 5.34
C THR A 80 -15.96 6.73 4.24
N ARG A 81 -15.95 6.28 2.99
CA ARG A 81 -16.27 7.10 1.82
C ARG A 81 -17.10 6.33 0.80
N GLY A 82 -17.59 7.04 -0.21
CA GLY A 82 -18.36 6.47 -1.31
C GLY A 82 -19.85 6.31 -0.98
N HIS A 83 -20.56 5.70 -1.93
CA HIS A 83 -22.02 5.51 -1.88
C HIS A 83 -22.35 4.02 -1.84
N PHE A 84 -22.34 3.34 -3.00
CA PHE A 84 -22.75 1.93 -3.11
C PHE A 84 -21.92 0.99 -2.23
N ARG A 85 -20.58 1.03 -2.35
CA ARG A 85 -19.66 0.18 -1.58
C ARG A 85 -19.56 0.58 -0.09
N LYS A 86 -20.13 1.73 0.29
CA LYS A 86 -20.20 2.17 1.70
C LYS A 86 -21.36 1.47 2.44
N MET A 87 -22.40 1.04 1.74
CA MET A 87 -23.58 0.41 2.35
C MET A 87 -23.26 -1.01 2.84
N LYS A 88 -23.79 -1.36 4.01
CA LYS A 88 -23.45 -2.62 4.71
C LYS A 88 -24.05 -3.83 4.02
N GLU A 89 -25.17 -3.63 3.36
CA GLU A 89 -25.91 -4.63 2.58
C GLU A 89 -25.12 -5.06 1.33
N ASN A 90 -24.15 -4.24 0.90
CA ASN A 90 -23.39 -4.49 -0.33
C ASN A 90 -21.96 -4.99 -0.08
N CYS A 91 -21.27 -4.43 0.92
CA CYS A 91 -19.85 -4.73 1.17
C CYS A 91 -19.55 -4.76 2.66
N ASP A 92 -18.80 -5.79 3.10
CA ASP A 92 -18.33 -5.92 4.49
C ASP A 92 -17.25 -4.89 4.84
N TYR A 93 -16.38 -4.56 3.89
CA TYR A 93 -15.40 -3.49 4.04
C TYR A 93 -15.81 -2.27 3.20
N PRO A 94 -16.17 -1.13 3.81
CA PRO A 94 -16.39 0.09 3.08
C PRO A 94 -15.03 0.66 2.64
N PRO A 95 -14.93 1.35 1.49
CA PRO A 95 -13.70 2.04 1.14
C PRO A 95 -13.46 3.18 2.14
N LEU A 96 -12.18 3.44 2.43
CA LEU A 96 -11.76 4.44 3.40
C LEU A 96 -11.09 5.63 2.71
N GLN A 97 -11.24 6.80 3.30
CA GLN A 97 -10.35 7.94 3.06
C GLN A 97 -9.33 7.97 4.19
N ILE A 98 -8.05 8.06 3.85
CA ILE A 98 -6.96 8.30 4.80
C ILE A 98 -6.57 9.77 4.67
N GLN A 99 -6.48 10.46 5.80
CA GLN A 99 -6.09 11.86 5.90
C GLN A 99 -4.82 11.95 6.73
N PHE A 100 -3.76 12.51 6.15
CA PHE A 100 -2.52 12.79 6.86
C PHE A 100 -2.61 14.15 7.57
N PRO A 101 -1.98 14.31 8.74
CA PRO A 101 -1.89 15.60 9.41
C PRO A 101 -1.12 16.62 8.56
N LYS A 102 -1.21 17.91 8.88
CA LYS A 102 -0.47 18.93 8.12
C LYS A 102 1.04 18.74 8.24
N GLU A 103 1.50 18.45 9.44
CA GLU A 103 2.91 18.19 9.80
C GLU A 103 3.04 16.84 10.51
N GLY A 104 4.27 16.34 10.61
CA GLY A 104 4.60 15.13 11.37
C GLY A 104 5.44 14.12 10.60
N PRO A 105 5.60 12.91 11.15
CA PRO A 105 6.56 11.92 10.65
C PRO A 105 6.26 11.42 9.23
N TYR A 106 5.04 11.62 8.70
CA TYR A 106 4.71 11.20 7.33
C TYR A 106 5.49 11.98 6.27
N LYS A 107 5.97 13.20 6.58
CA LYS A 107 6.73 14.05 5.66
C LYS A 107 8.07 13.45 5.21
N SER A 108 8.64 12.54 6.00
CA SER A 108 9.88 11.81 5.69
C SER A 108 9.61 10.34 5.33
N SER A 109 8.37 10.01 4.97
CA SER A 109 7.91 8.66 4.63
C SER A 109 7.55 8.56 3.13
N VAL A 110 7.26 7.35 2.63
CA VAL A 110 6.75 7.16 1.26
C VAL A 110 5.44 7.93 0.99
N PHE A 111 4.73 8.35 2.04
CA PHE A 111 3.50 9.13 1.97
C PHE A 111 3.71 10.65 1.99
N SER A 112 4.95 11.14 1.92
CA SER A 112 5.30 12.56 2.10
C SER A 112 4.53 13.54 1.21
N GLU A 113 4.22 13.13 -0.02
CA GLU A 113 3.50 13.91 -1.02
C GLU A 113 1.97 13.86 -0.85
N GLN A 114 1.47 13.02 0.07
CA GLN A 114 0.06 12.69 0.17
C GLN A 114 -0.59 13.44 1.33
N LYS A 115 -1.54 14.32 1.03
CA LYS A 115 -2.43 14.92 2.05
C LYS A 115 -3.60 13.99 2.38
N LYS A 116 -4.11 13.31 1.36
CA LYS A 116 -5.24 12.39 1.43
C LYS A 116 -4.97 11.21 0.49
N LEU A 117 -5.48 10.05 0.86
CA LEU A 117 -5.52 8.88 -0.01
C LEU A 117 -6.89 8.21 0.07
N LYS A 118 -7.25 7.51 -1.01
CA LYS A 118 -8.39 6.59 -1.00
C LYS A 118 -7.84 5.19 -0.84
N LEU A 119 -8.32 4.46 0.16
CA LEU A 119 -8.07 3.04 0.31
C LEU A 119 -9.29 2.28 -0.19
N VAL A 120 -9.13 1.64 -1.35
CA VAL A 120 -10.11 0.69 -1.90
C VAL A 120 -9.94 -0.63 -1.14
N MET A 121 -11.03 -1.09 -0.53
CA MET A 121 -11.08 -2.32 0.26
C MET A 121 -11.90 -3.40 -0.46
N PRO A 122 -11.62 -4.70 -0.23
CA PRO A 122 -12.33 -5.78 -0.91
C PRO A 122 -13.79 -5.80 -0.48
N CYS A 123 -14.70 -5.86 -1.47
CA CYS A 123 -16.14 -5.99 -1.21
C CYS A 123 -16.57 -7.47 -1.16
N VAL A 124 -16.01 -8.30 -2.05
CA VAL A 124 -16.30 -9.74 -2.15
C VAL A 124 -15.05 -10.57 -1.91
N GLY A 125 -13.92 -10.19 -2.53
CA GLY A 125 -12.64 -10.86 -2.35
C GLY A 125 -11.51 -10.23 -3.15
N ASP A 126 -10.29 -10.69 -2.88
CA ASP A 126 -9.05 -10.06 -3.33
C ASP A 126 -8.86 -10.09 -4.86
N GLY A 127 -9.39 -11.11 -5.54
CA GLY A 127 -9.24 -11.22 -7.00
C GLY A 127 -9.80 -10.02 -7.77
N TYR A 128 -10.89 -9.41 -7.28
CA TYR A 128 -11.45 -8.20 -7.89
C TYR A 128 -10.60 -6.96 -7.62
N ILE A 129 -9.95 -6.87 -6.47
CA ILE A 129 -9.02 -5.79 -6.15
C ILE A 129 -7.82 -5.81 -7.09
N ILE A 130 -7.25 -7.00 -7.33
CA ILE A 130 -6.12 -7.14 -8.25
C ILE A 130 -6.52 -6.74 -9.67
N ARG A 131 -7.70 -7.17 -10.13
CA ARG A 131 -8.24 -6.76 -11.44
C ARG A 131 -8.44 -5.24 -11.53
N GLU A 132 -9.03 -4.63 -10.51
CA GLU A 132 -9.25 -3.18 -10.44
C GLU A 132 -7.90 -2.42 -10.48
N TRP A 133 -6.89 -2.88 -9.74
CA TRP A 133 -5.55 -2.30 -9.77
C TRP A 133 -4.89 -2.43 -11.17
N LEU A 134 -4.98 -3.59 -11.81
CA LEU A 134 -4.44 -3.79 -13.17
C LEU A 134 -5.10 -2.84 -14.18
N VAL A 135 -6.40 -2.55 -14.03
CA VAL A 135 -7.07 -1.55 -14.87
C VAL A 135 -6.43 -0.18 -14.69
N TYR A 136 -6.19 0.28 -13.45
CA TYR A 136 -5.47 1.55 -13.23
C TYR A 136 -4.08 1.56 -13.88
N LYS A 137 -3.33 0.46 -13.77
CA LYS A 137 -2.02 0.33 -14.42
C LYS A 137 -2.11 0.46 -15.94
N ILE A 138 -3.09 -0.17 -16.57
CA ILE A 138 -3.33 -0.03 -18.02
C ILE A 138 -3.65 1.43 -18.36
N TYR A 139 -4.52 2.10 -17.59
CA TYR A 139 -4.83 3.51 -17.81
C TYR A 139 -3.61 4.43 -17.68
N ASN A 140 -2.69 4.15 -16.74
CA ASN A 140 -1.44 4.90 -16.60
C ASN A 140 -0.53 4.80 -17.83
N LEU A 141 -0.61 3.70 -18.60
CA LEU A 141 0.12 3.55 -19.87
C LEU A 141 -0.54 4.30 -21.02
N VAL A 142 -1.86 4.47 -20.98
CA VAL A 142 -2.64 5.09 -22.05
C VAL A 142 -2.64 6.62 -21.93
N THR A 143 -2.70 7.16 -20.71
CA THR A 143 -2.78 8.60 -20.49
C THR A 143 -2.19 9.01 -19.15
N PRO A 144 -1.44 10.14 -19.09
CA PRO A 144 -1.02 10.73 -17.83
C PRO A 144 -2.20 11.25 -16.99
N LYS A 145 -3.37 11.49 -17.61
CA LYS A 145 -4.61 11.91 -16.94
C LYS A 145 -5.34 10.71 -16.33
N SER A 146 -4.66 10.00 -15.46
CA SER A 146 -5.17 8.80 -14.80
C SER A 146 -4.71 8.76 -13.35
N PHE A 147 -5.49 8.12 -12.49
CA PHE A 147 -5.09 7.95 -11.10
C PHE A 147 -3.89 7.02 -11.01
N ARG A 148 -2.86 7.45 -10.29
CA ARG A 148 -1.82 6.55 -9.79
C ARG A 148 -2.38 5.65 -8.70
N ALA A 149 -1.97 4.38 -8.76
CA ALA A 149 -2.50 3.32 -7.92
C ALA A 149 -1.37 2.42 -7.42
N ARG A 150 -1.39 2.09 -6.13
CA ARG A 150 -0.49 1.09 -5.55
C ARG A 150 -1.29 -0.02 -4.88
N LEU A 151 -0.95 -1.27 -5.23
CA LEU A 151 -1.50 -2.45 -4.58
C LEU A 151 -0.90 -2.56 -3.17
N VAL A 152 -1.75 -2.81 -2.19
CA VAL A 152 -1.34 -2.96 -0.79
C VAL A 152 -1.87 -4.25 -0.20
N LYS A 153 -1.15 -4.81 0.77
CA LYS A 153 -1.66 -5.87 1.63
C LYS A 153 -2.00 -5.25 2.98
N VAL A 154 -3.29 -5.20 3.31
CA VAL A 154 -3.82 -4.50 4.48
C VAL A 154 -4.02 -5.48 5.62
N LYS A 155 -3.46 -5.14 6.78
CA LYS A 155 -3.79 -5.76 8.07
C LYS A 155 -4.60 -4.76 8.90
N LEU A 156 -5.65 -5.23 9.54
CA LEU A 156 -6.44 -4.44 10.48
C LEU A 156 -6.19 -4.93 11.89
N GLU A 157 -5.85 -4.01 12.79
CA GLU A 157 -5.63 -4.29 14.21
C GLU A 157 -6.57 -3.43 15.05
N ASP A 158 -7.44 -4.10 15.80
CA ASP A 158 -8.39 -3.45 16.70
C ASP A 158 -8.27 -4.07 18.08
N ALA A 159 -8.04 -3.25 19.11
CA ALA A 159 -7.90 -3.70 20.49
C ALA A 159 -9.15 -4.45 21.02
N ARG A 160 -10.32 -4.24 20.42
CA ARG A 160 -11.58 -4.90 20.79
C ARG A 160 -11.76 -6.24 20.11
N ASN A 161 -11.15 -6.45 18.95
CA ASN A 161 -11.26 -7.70 18.22
C ASN A 161 -10.23 -8.70 18.73
N LYS A 162 -10.71 -9.70 19.48
CA LYS A 162 -9.87 -10.80 19.97
C LYS A 162 -9.46 -11.80 18.89
N LYS A 163 -10.10 -11.75 17.71
CA LYS A 163 -9.77 -12.63 16.57
C LYS A 163 -9.06 -11.83 15.48
N PRO A 164 -7.83 -12.21 15.11
CA PRO A 164 -7.13 -11.57 14.02
C PRO A 164 -7.85 -11.86 12.69
N VAL A 165 -8.07 -10.82 11.89
CA VAL A 165 -8.54 -10.95 10.51
C VAL A 165 -7.32 -11.21 9.63
N ALA A 166 -7.45 -12.16 8.69
CA ALA A 166 -6.38 -12.41 7.72
C ALA A 166 -6.13 -11.14 6.89
N PRO A 167 -4.87 -10.76 6.62
CA PRO A 167 -4.58 -9.64 5.74
C PRO A 167 -5.12 -9.89 4.33
N PHE A 168 -5.64 -8.84 3.71
CA PHE A 168 -6.27 -8.88 2.38
C PHE A 168 -5.67 -7.82 1.47
N TYR A 169 -5.91 -7.92 0.16
CA TYR A 169 -5.45 -6.91 -0.79
C TYR A 169 -6.36 -5.68 -0.81
N GLY A 170 -5.75 -4.51 -0.95
CA GLY A 170 -6.42 -3.22 -1.18
C GLY A 170 -5.66 -2.37 -2.21
N ILE A 171 -6.20 -1.20 -2.54
CA ILE A 171 -5.54 -0.25 -3.45
C ILE A 171 -5.46 1.10 -2.76
N LEU A 172 -4.26 1.68 -2.69
CA LEU A 172 -4.12 3.10 -2.43
C LEU A 172 -4.23 3.84 -3.75
N LEU A 173 -5.15 4.79 -3.83
CA LEU A 173 -5.35 5.68 -4.98
C LEU A 173 -5.11 7.13 -4.56
N GLU A 174 -4.49 7.88 -5.46
CA GLU A 174 -4.29 9.32 -5.28
C GLU A 174 -5.60 10.11 -5.28
N GLU A 175 -5.52 11.35 -4.81
CA GLU A 175 -6.67 12.27 -4.79
C GLU A 175 -6.86 12.95 -6.14
N GLU A 176 -8.11 13.28 -6.48
CA GLU A 176 -8.49 13.87 -7.78
C GLU A 176 -7.67 15.12 -8.11
N LYS A 177 -7.34 15.95 -7.13
CA LYS A 177 -6.59 17.21 -7.33
C LYS A 177 -5.11 16.98 -7.58
N GLN A 178 -4.62 15.76 -7.41
CA GLN A 178 -3.24 15.37 -7.68
C GLN A 178 -3.08 14.70 -9.06
N MET A 179 -4.18 14.42 -9.76
CA MET A 179 -4.10 13.97 -11.14
C MET A 179 -3.49 15.05 -12.03
N ALA A 180 -2.63 14.63 -12.95
CA ALA A 180 -1.96 15.47 -13.94
C ALA A 180 -2.89 15.98 -15.05
#